data_AF-S7VKN0-F1
#
_entry.id   AF-S7VKN0-F1
#
_cell.length_a   1.000
_cell.length_b   1.000
_cell.length_c   1.000
_cell.angle_alpha   90.00
_cell.angle_beta   90.00
_cell.angle_gamma   90.00
#
_symmetry.space_group_name_H-M   'P 1'
#
loop_
_entity.id
_entity.type
_entity.pdbx_description
1 polymer ?
#
loop_
_entity_poly.entity_id
_entity_poly.type
_entity_poly.pdbx_seq_one_letter_code
_entity_poly.pdbx_strand_id
1 'polypeptide(L)'
;MTPEYNKVHNRFKFNGLHFSHEDLKEVAYSLIKEGEAYEKVTGNFLIDWLNNKDFLYVTTSGSTGQPKEIKLMKQAMVNSAIATGNFFGLEPGDKALHCLPSHFIAGKMMFVRALVLGLEIDFVEPSAQPIFDYDKTYDFCAMVPIQLKHTINYIENIKSIIVGGSKVTKPLLEKLKTVSLSFLKLTE
;
A
#
# COMPACT_ATOMS: atom_id res chain seq x y z
N MET A 1 -8.69 -16.46 15.49
CA MET A 1 -8.16 -17.24 14.34
C MET A 1 -7.45 -16.27 13.42
N THR A 2 -6.21 -16.56 13.02
CA THR A 2 -5.48 -15.70 12.08
C THR A 2 -6.13 -15.77 10.70
N PRO A 3 -6.40 -14.65 10.01
CA PRO A 3 -6.88 -14.65 8.63
C PRO A 3 -5.98 -15.47 7.70
N GLU A 4 -6.59 -16.13 6.73
CA GLU A 4 -5.90 -16.82 5.63
C GLU A 4 -5.77 -15.90 4.41
N TYR A 5 -4.73 -16.09 3.62
CA TYR A 5 -4.44 -15.26 2.43
C TYR A 5 -5.44 -15.42 1.28
N ASN A 6 -6.28 -16.46 1.31
CA ASN A 6 -7.28 -16.81 0.29
C ASN A 6 -8.63 -16.10 0.50
N LYS A 7 -8.72 -15.15 1.46
CA LYS A 7 -9.95 -14.41 1.76
C LYS A 7 -9.73 -12.92 1.51
N VAL A 8 -10.79 -12.27 1.03
CA VAL A 8 -10.92 -10.81 1.00
C VAL A 8 -11.81 -10.42 2.18
N HIS A 9 -11.37 -9.45 2.99
CA HIS A 9 -12.18 -8.97 4.12
C HIS A 9 -13.47 -8.32 3.60
N ASN A 10 -14.61 -8.63 4.22
CA ASN A 10 -15.95 -8.13 3.84
C ASN A 10 -16.18 -6.60 3.99
N ARG A 11 -15.16 -5.85 4.39
CA ARG A 11 -15.19 -4.38 4.52
C ARG A 11 -14.17 -3.71 3.60
N PHE A 12 -13.34 -4.51 2.92
CA PHE A 12 -12.40 -4.02 1.94
C PHE A 12 -13.16 -3.25 0.86
N LYS A 13 -12.63 -2.07 0.53
CA LYS A 13 -13.05 -1.33 -0.67
C LYS A 13 -11.84 -0.93 -1.46
N PHE A 14 -11.96 -0.99 -2.78
CA PHE A 14 -10.97 -0.48 -3.71
C PHE A 14 -11.60 0.66 -4.51
N ASN A 15 -11.04 1.87 -4.35
CA ASN A 15 -11.55 3.11 -4.94
C ASN A 15 -13.04 3.33 -4.65
N GLY A 16 -13.45 3.05 -3.41
CA GLY A 16 -14.83 3.21 -2.93
C GLY A 16 -15.78 2.05 -3.22
N LEU A 17 -15.36 1.05 -3.99
CA LEU A 17 -16.20 -0.10 -4.36
C LEU A 17 -15.82 -1.35 -3.55
N HIS A 18 -16.83 -2.10 -3.09
CA HIS A 18 -16.65 -3.37 -2.41
C HIS A 18 -16.59 -4.52 -3.43
N PHE A 19 -15.71 -5.50 -3.20
CA PHE A 19 -15.53 -6.65 -4.08
C PHE A 19 -15.48 -7.96 -3.28
N SER A 20 -16.17 -8.99 -3.76
CA SER A 20 -15.89 -10.36 -3.33
C SER A 20 -14.54 -10.85 -3.89
N HIS A 21 -14.11 -12.03 -3.47
CA HIS A 21 -12.90 -12.66 -4.01
C HIS A 21 -12.98 -12.85 -5.54
N GLU A 22 -14.14 -13.27 -6.05
CA GLU A 22 -14.30 -13.49 -7.51
C GLU A 22 -14.47 -12.17 -8.26
N ASP A 23 -15.23 -11.21 -7.73
CA ASP A 23 -15.36 -9.89 -8.38
C ASP A 23 -14.00 -9.19 -8.49
N LEU A 24 -13.14 -9.35 -7.48
CA LEU A 24 -11.80 -8.75 -7.49
C LEU A 24 -10.89 -9.38 -8.56
N LYS A 25 -11.09 -10.64 -8.94
CA LYS A 25 -10.39 -11.24 -10.09
C LYS A 25 -10.82 -10.60 -11.40
N GLU A 26 -12.12 -10.34 -11.58
CA GLU A 26 -12.63 -9.64 -12.76
C GLU A 26 -12.09 -8.21 -12.85
N VAL A 27 -12.06 -7.49 -11.71
CA VAL A 27 -11.39 -6.19 -11.63
C VAL A 27 -9.92 -6.31 -12.03
N ALA A 28 -9.20 -7.31 -11.53
CA ALA A 28 -7.80 -7.51 -11.87
C ALA A 28 -7.60 -7.75 -13.38
N TYR A 29 -8.48 -8.52 -14.03
CA TYR A 29 -8.47 -8.70 -15.48
C TYR A 29 -8.76 -7.41 -16.25
N SER A 30 -9.72 -6.59 -15.79
CA SER A 30 -10.02 -5.28 -16.39
C SER A 30 -8.81 -4.34 -16.29
N LEU A 31 -8.16 -4.24 -15.13
CA LEU A 31 -6.94 -3.42 -14.97
C LEU A 31 -5.82 -3.84 -15.93
N ILE A 32 -5.64 -5.14 -16.15
CA ILE A 32 -4.61 -5.65 -17.08
C ILE A 32 -4.92 -5.29 -18.53
N LYS A 33 -6.19 -5.38 -18.94
CA LYS A 33 -6.60 -5.19 -20.34
C LYS A 33 -6.76 -3.71 -20.71
N GLU A 34 -7.38 -2.95 -19.82
CA GLU A 34 -7.94 -1.62 -20.11
C GLU A 34 -7.34 -0.51 -19.26
N GLY A 35 -6.67 -0.84 -18.14
CA GLY A 35 -6.09 0.14 -17.23
C GLY A 35 -4.84 0.83 -17.78
N GLU A 36 -4.41 1.86 -17.06
CA GLU A 36 -3.14 2.56 -17.30
C GLU A 36 -1.93 1.67 -16.98
N ALA A 37 -0.73 2.10 -17.40
CA ALA A 37 0.49 1.30 -17.21
C ALA A 37 0.73 0.86 -15.75
N TYR A 38 0.46 1.75 -14.79
CA TYR A 38 0.61 1.44 -13.36
C TYR A 38 -0.50 0.50 -12.85
N GLU A 39 -1.70 0.61 -13.40
CA GLU A 39 -2.86 -0.24 -13.06
C GLU A 39 -2.66 -1.66 -13.58
N LYS A 40 -2.10 -1.83 -14.79
CA LYS A 40 -1.76 -3.14 -15.34
C LYS A 40 -0.83 -3.91 -14.41
N VAL A 41 0.16 -3.23 -13.81
CA VAL A 41 1.07 -3.85 -12.84
C VAL A 41 0.30 -4.30 -11.59
N THR A 42 -0.64 -3.49 -11.10
CA THR A 42 -1.52 -3.83 -9.98
C THR A 42 -2.43 -5.00 -10.31
N GLY A 43 -3.05 -5.03 -11.49
CA GLY A 43 -3.89 -6.13 -11.93
C GLY A 43 -3.13 -7.46 -11.99
N ASN A 44 -1.89 -7.45 -12.53
CA ASN A 44 -1.04 -8.64 -12.51
C ASN A 44 -0.76 -9.12 -11.06
N PHE A 45 -0.44 -8.20 -10.16
CA PHE A 45 -0.27 -8.54 -8.74
C PHE A 45 -1.54 -9.13 -8.12
N LEU A 46 -2.71 -8.56 -8.39
CA LEU A 46 -3.98 -9.06 -7.84
C LEU A 46 -4.30 -10.47 -8.35
N ILE A 47 -4.04 -10.77 -9.64
CA ILE A 47 -4.15 -12.14 -10.16
C ILE A 47 -3.21 -13.10 -9.42
N ASP A 48 -1.96 -12.69 -9.20
CA ASP A 48 -1.00 -13.50 -8.44
C ASP A 48 -1.41 -13.68 -6.98
N TRP A 49 -1.99 -12.66 -6.35
CA TRP A 49 -2.46 -12.70 -4.98
C TRP A 49 -3.68 -13.61 -4.82
N LEU A 50 -4.64 -13.56 -5.76
CA LEU A 50 -5.92 -14.28 -5.70
C LEU A 50 -5.86 -15.71 -6.26
N ASN A 51 -4.71 -16.14 -6.80
CA ASN A 51 -4.53 -17.51 -7.24
C ASN A 51 -4.31 -18.49 -6.06
N ASN A 52 -4.36 -19.79 -6.37
CA ASN A 52 -4.25 -20.87 -5.38
C ASN A 52 -2.82 -21.14 -4.88
N LYS A 53 -1.79 -20.43 -5.37
CA LYS A 53 -0.42 -20.60 -4.87
C LYS A 53 -0.32 -19.94 -3.50
N ASP A 54 0.41 -20.56 -2.59
CA ASP A 54 0.67 -20.04 -1.24
C ASP A 54 1.85 -19.06 -1.18
N PHE A 55 2.46 -18.75 -2.33
CA PHE A 55 3.56 -17.81 -2.49
C PHE A 55 3.38 -16.93 -3.73
N LEU A 56 4.17 -15.86 -3.78
CA LEU A 56 4.38 -15.05 -4.98
C LEU A 56 5.83 -14.54 -5.01
N TYR A 57 6.29 -14.15 -6.20
CA TYR A 57 7.59 -13.50 -6.36
C TYR A 57 7.43 -11.98 -6.19
N VAL A 58 8.30 -11.38 -5.39
CA VAL A 58 8.33 -9.93 -5.19
C VAL A 58 9.68 -9.35 -5.51
N THR A 59 9.66 -8.22 -6.19
CA THR A 59 10.84 -7.39 -6.38
C THR A 59 11.05 -6.51 -5.15
N THR A 60 12.23 -6.59 -4.57
CA THR A 60 12.71 -5.66 -3.55
C THR A 60 13.51 -4.56 -4.22
N SER A 61 13.42 -3.32 -3.72
CA SER A 61 14.16 -2.18 -4.30
C SER A 61 15.68 -2.31 -4.13
N GLY A 62 16.14 -3.10 -3.16
CA GLY A 62 17.55 -3.36 -2.87
C GLY A 62 18.29 -2.11 -2.38
N SER A 63 18.87 -2.15 -1.17
CA SER A 63 19.72 -1.05 -0.66
C SER A 63 20.97 -0.79 -1.53
N THR A 64 21.38 -1.78 -2.33
CA THR A 64 22.52 -1.75 -3.25
C THR A 64 22.17 -1.35 -4.69
N GLY A 65 20.92 -0.92 -4.95
CA GLY A 65 20.47 -0.41 -6.25
C GLY A 65 20.18 -1.46 -7.33
N GLN A 66 20.41 -2.74 -7.05
CA GLN A 66 20.03 -3.84 -7.95
C GLN A 66 18.78 -4.54 -7.40
N PRO A 67 17.64 -4.46 -8.11
CA PRO A 67 16.42 -5.15 -7.70
C PRO A 67 16.66 -6.66 -7.59
N LYS A 68 16.20 -7.25 -6.49
CA LYS A 68 16.24 -8.70 -6.27
C LYS A 68 14.83 -9.24 -6.19
N GLU A 69 14.57 -10.27 -6.98
CA GLU A 69 13.35 -11.06 -6.88
C GLU A 69 13.51 -12.09 -5.76
N ILE A 70 12.54 -12.13 -4.85
CA ILE A 70 12.48 -13.12 -3.77
C ILE A 70 11.13 -13.82 -3.77
N LYS A 71 11.13 -15.10 -3.43
CA LYS A 71 9.90 -15.86 -3.18
C LYS A 71 9.39 -15.52 -1.77
N LEU A 72 8.15 -15.07 -1.67
CA LEU A 72 7.54 -14.72 -0.39
C LEU A 72 6.23 -15.50 -0.19
N MET A 73 6.06 -16.08 0.99
CA MET A 73 4.83 -16.78 1.36
C MET A 73 3.71 -15.76 1.60
N LYS A 74 2.53 -15.98 1.00
CA LYS A 74 1.37 -15.07 1.15
C LYS A 74 0.95 -14.95 2.62
N GLN A 75 1.01 -16.04 3.38
CA GLN A 75 0.71 -16.00 4.82
C GLN A 75 1.70 -15.12 5.61
N ALA A 76 2.96 -15.03 5.20
CA ALA A 76 3.91 -14.10 5.81
C ALA A 76 3.52 -12.63 5.55
N MET A 77 3.01 -12.34 4.35
CA MET A 77 2.46 -11.01 4.01
C MET A 77 1.19 -10.71 4.81
N VAL A 78 0.30 -11.69 5.02
CA VAL A 78 -0.87 -11.55 5.92
C VAL A 78 -0.43 -11.23 7.34
N ASN A 79 0.54 -11.96 7.88
CA ASN A 79 1.06 -11.70 9.23
C ASN A 79 1.69 -10.30 9.34
N SER A 80 2.40 -9.86 8.29
CA SER A 80 2.96 -8.50 8.21
C SER A 80 1.88 -7.42 8.14
N ALA A 81 0.77 -7.66 7.43
CA ALA A 81 -0.38 -6.77 7.42
C ALA A 81 -0.99 -6.63 8.82
N ILE A 82 -1.24 -7.74 9.51
CA ILE A 82 -1.76 -7.75 10.89
C ILE A 82 -0.84 -7.01 11.86
N ALA A 83 0.47 -7.26 11.78
CA ALA A 83 1.46 -6.55 12.59
C ALA A 83 1.45 -5.03 12.32
N THR A 84 1.27 -4.62 11.05
CA THR A 84 1.12 -3.21 10.69
C THR A 84 -0.17 -2.63 11.29
N GLY A 85 -1.31 -3.33 11.13
CA GLY A 85 -2.59 -2.92 11.67
C GLY A 85 -2.54 -2.72 13.18
N ASN A 86 -2.01 -3.70 13.92
CA ASN A 86 -1.85 -3.61 15.37
C ASN A 86 -0.93 -2.46 15.81
N PHE A 87 0.14 -2.17 15.05
CA PHE A 87 1.07 -1.10 15.40
C PHE A 87 0.46 0.29 15.21
N PHE A 88 -0.30 0.51 14.14
CA PHE A 88 -0.93 1.79 13.83
C PHE A 88 -2.36 1.93 14.37
N GLY A 89 -2.91 0.87 14.98
CA GLY A 89 -4.30 0.84 15.43
C GLY A 89 -5.30 0.91 14.28
N LEU A 90 -5.01 0.27 13.14
CA LEU A 90 -5.90 0.29 11.97
C LEU A 90 -7.09 -0.64 12.19
N GLU A 91 -8.28 -0.13 11.88
CA GLU A 91 -9.55 -0.82 12.02
C GLU A 91 -10.23 -1.05 10.66
N PRO A 92 -11.07 -2.09 10.51
CA PRO A 92 -11.85 -2.26 9.29
C PRO A 92 -12.73 -1.04 8.97
N GLY A 93 -12.60 -0.53 7.74
CA GLY A 93 -13.25 0.70 7.28
C GLY A 93 -12.36 1.94 7.28
N ASP A 94 -11.19 1.87 7.91
CA ASP A 94 -10.18 2.92 7.83
C ASP A 94 -9.72 3.13 6.39
N LYS A 95 -9.39 4.37 6.05
CA LYS A 95 -9.02 4.79 4.70
C LYS A 95 -7.51 4.77 4.52
N ALA A 96 -7.06 4.07 3.50
CA ALA A 96 -5.64 3.99 3.14
C ALA A 96 -5.38 4.65 1.79
N LEU A 97 -4.44 5.60 1.75
CA LEU A 97 -3.92 6.16 0.50
C LEU A 97 -2.78 5.28 -0.03
N HIS A 98 -2.92 4.77 -1.25
CA HIS A 98 -1.91 3.99 -1.93
C HIS A 98 -1.38 4.71 -3.17
N CYS A 99 -0.16 5.22 -3.06
CA CYS A 99 0.54 5.94 -4.13
C CYS A 99 1.90 5.30 -4.49
N LEU A 100 2.09 4.02 -4.18
CA LEU A 100 3.35 3.31 -4.40
C LEU A 100 3.23 2.39 -5.62
N PRO A 101 4.29 2.20 -6.41
CA PRO A 101 4.26 1.25 -7.51
C PRO A 101 4.13 -0.18 -6.99
N SER A 102 3.10 -0.89 -7.45
CA SER A 102 2.85 -2.30 -7.09
C SER A 102 3.82 -3.27 -7.76
N HIS A 103 4.85 -2.78 -8.47
CA HIS A 103 5.99 -3.59 -8.91
C HIS A 103 6.84 -4.06 -7.72
N PHE A 104 7.03 -3.20 -6.71
CA PHE A 104 7.84 -3.51 -5.52
C PHE A 104 6.97 -4.02 -4.36
N ILE A 105 7.62 -4.73 -3.42
CA ILE A 105 6.96 -5.24 -2.22
C ILE A 105 6.20 -4.17 -1.43
N ALA A 106 6.71 -2.94 -1.36
CA ALA A 106 6.07 -1.85 -0.60
C ALA A 106 4.67 -1.51 -1.14
N GLY A 107 4.51 -1.45 -2.47
CA GLY A 107 3.20 -1.23 -3.09
C GLY A 107 2.29 -2.46 -2.95
N LYS A 108 2.81 -3.66 -3.20
CA LYS A 108 2.05 -4.91 -2.98
C LYS A 108 1.50 -5.02 -1.56
N MET A 109 2.30 -4.66 -0.56
CA MET A 109 1.90 -4.69 0.85
C MET A 109 0.79 -3.69 1.19
N MET A 110 0.65 -2.57 0.49
CA MET A 110 -0.48 -1.67 0.70
C MET A 110 -1.81 -2.35 0.35
N PHE A 111 -1.87 -3.03 -0.78
CA PHE A 111 -3.04 -3.84 -1.14
C PHE A 111 -3.26 -5.00 -0.17
N VAL A 112 -2.21 -5.75 0.20
CA VAL A 112 -2.37 -6.86 1.17
C VAL A 112 -2.91 -6.35 2.51
N ARG A 113 -2.42 -5.22 3.00
CA ARG A 113 -2.97 -4.58 4.23
C ARG A 113 -4.44 -4.27 4.07
N ALA A 114 -4.85 -3.65 2.96
CA ALA A 114 -6.25 -3.32 2.74
C ALA A 114 -7.14 -4.58 2.65
N LEU A 115 -6.71 -5.60 1.90
CA LEU A 115 -7.43 -6.85 1.73
C LEU A 115 -7.60 -7.63 3.03
N VAL A 116 -6.55 -7.66 3.86
CA VAL A 116 -6.51 -8.43 5.12
C VAL A 116 -7.21 -7.70 6.27
N LEU A 117 -7.00 -6.38 6.38
CA LEU A 117 -7.53 -5.57 7.48
C LEU A 117 -8.90 -4.97 7.18
N GLY A 118 -9.41 -5.11 5.95
CA GLY A 118 -10.69 -4.53 5.55
C GLY A 118 -10.65 -3.01 5.43
N LEU A 119 -9.54 -2.46 4.92
CA LEU A 119 -9.39 -1.03 4.69
C LEU A 119 -10.09 -0.60 3.39
N GLU A 120 -10.43 0.68 3.32
CA GLU A 120 -10.83 1.33 2.08
C GLU A 120 -9.59 1.94 1.42
N ILE A 121 -9.09 1.30 0.36
CA ILE A 121 -7.88 1.74 -0.34
C ILE A 121 -8.25 2.64 -1.52
N ASP A 122 -7.67 3.85 -1.53
CA ASP A 122 -7.64 4.72 -2.70
C ASP A 122 -6.29 4.54 -3.39
N PHE A 123 -6.30 3.96 -4.60
CA PHE A 123 -5.12 3.80 -5.42
C PHE A 123 -5.03 4.95 -6.43
N VAL A 124 -3.93 5.67 -6.37
CA VAL A 124 -3.61 6.77 -7.29
C VAL A 124 -2.33 6.48 -8.05
N GLU A 125 -2.14 7.15 -9.18
CA GLU A 125 -0.93 6.99 -9.99
C GLU A 125 0.34 7.17 -9.14
N PRO A 126 1.24 6.16 -9.09
CA PRO A 126 2.51 6.29 -8.41
C PRO A 126 3.42 7.28 -9.14
N SER A 127 3.65 8.44 -8.54
CA SER A 127 4.56 9.45 -9.08
C SER A 127 5.42 10.06 -7.97
N ALA A 128 6.36 10.94 -8.34
CA ALA A 128 7.15 11.70 -7.36
C ALA A 128 6.31 12.71 -6.56
N GLN A 129 5.16 13.12 -7.08
CA GLN A 129 4.18 13.98 -6.42
C GLN A 129 2.79 13.40 -6.70
N PRO A 130 2.36 12.38 -5.93
CA PRO A 130 1.07 11.75 -6.18
C PRO A 130 -0.06 12.77 -6.00
N ILE A 131 -1.02 12.70 -6.91
CA ILE A 131 -2.24 13.51 -6.87
C ILE A 131 -3.32 12.67 -6.23
N PHE A 132 -3.91 13.18 -5.15
CA PHE A 132 -4.98 12.54 -4.41
C PHE A 132 -5.91 13.64 -3.87
N ASP A 133 -7.04 13.25 -3.29
CA ASP A 133 -7.95 14.18 -2.65
C ASP A 133 -7.31 14.73 -1.37
N TYR A 134 -6.78 15.96 -1.43
CA TYR A 134 -6.08 16.59 -0.32
C TYR A 134 -7.01 16.95 0.84
N ASP A 135 -8.32 17.05 0.60
CA ASP A 135 -9.32 17.36 1.62
C ASP A 135 -9.86 16.09 2.30
N LYS A 136 -9.60 14.91 1.72
CA LYS A 136 -10.00 13.62 2.29
C LYS A 136 -9.08 13.22 3.44
N THR A 137 -9.68 12.84 4.57
CA THR A 137 -8.96 12.24 5.68
C THR A 137 -8.58 10.80 5.37
N TYR A 138 -7.31 10.47 5.58
CA TYR A 138 -6.78 9.12 5.51
C TYR A 138 -6.23 8.68 6.86
N ASP A 139 -6.49 7.44 7.23
CA ASP A 139 -5.97 6.85 8.46
C ASP A 139 -4.54 6.35 8.27
N PHE A 140 -4.21 5.93 7.04
CA PHE A 140 -2.93 5.30 6.75
C PHE A 140 -2.41 5.61 5.34
N CYS A 141 -1.10 5.81 5.24
CA CYS A 141 -0.40 5.89 3.96
C CYS A 141 1.00 5.28 4.06
N ALA A 142 1.53 4.84 2.92
CA ALA A 142 2.95 4.56 2.77
C ALA A 142 3.53 5.34 1.59
N MET A 143 4.68 5.97 1.80
CA MET A 143 5.36 6.82 0.81
C MET A 143 6.86 6.51 0.76
N VAL A 144 7.51 6.89 -0.33
CA VAL A 144 8.98 7.05 -0.38
C VAL A 144 9.37 8.49 -0.02
N PRO A 145 10.62 8.77 0.41
CA PRO A 145 11.01 10.11 0.84
C PRO A 145 10.78 11.22 -0.19
N ILE A 146 10.93 10.92 -1.48
CA ILE A 146 10.68 11.90 -2.54
C ILE A 146 9.20 12.28 -2.65
N GLN A 147 8.29 11.30 -2.48
CA GLN A 147 6.85 11.55 -2.45
C GLN A 147 6.50 12.43 -1.27
N LEU A 148 6.93 12.01 -0.06
CA LEU A 148 6.71 12.77 1.15
C LEU A 148 7.23 14.21 1.03
N LYS A 149 8.42 14.40 0.46
CA LYS A 149 9.01 15.73 0.25
C LYS A 149 8.12 16.63 -0.60
N HIS A 150 7.52 16.11 -1.67
CA HIS A 150 6.70 16.89 -2.59
C HIS A 150 5.25 17.05 -2.11
N THR A 151 4.77 16.16 -1.23
CA THR A 151 3.40 16.22 -0.70
C THR A 151 3.32 16.77 0.72
N ILE A 152 4.43 17.15 1.36
CA ILE A 152 4.48 17.53 2.79
C ILE A 152 3.47 18.61 3.22
N ASN A 153 3.04 19.47 2.30
CA ASN A 153 2.03 20.51 2.57
C ASN A 153 0.57 20.01 2.46
N TYR A 154 0.35 18.74 2.10
CA TYR A 154 -0.95 18.15 1.81
C TYR A 154 -1.21 16.85 2.60
N ILE A 155 -0.36 16.55 3.60
CA ILE A 155 -0.44 15.31 4.39
C ILE A 155 -1.04 15.51 5.78
N GLU A 156 -1.49 16.72 6.12
CA GLU A 156 -2.08 17.01 7.43
C GLU A 156 -3.35 16.18 7.71
N ASN A 157 -4.06 15.82 6.64
CA ASN A 157 -5.24 14.96 6.70
C ASN A 157 -4.90 13.46 6.75
N ILE A 158 -3.62 13.09 6.86
CA ILE A 158 -3.17 11.69 6.94
C ILE A 158 -2.69 11.40 8.36
N LYS A 159 -3.42 10.55 9.11
CA LYS A 159 -3.12 10.26 10.52
C LYS A 159 -1.77 9.57 10.72
N SER A 160 -1.50 8.53 9.92
CA SER A 160 -0.30 7.70 10.04
C SER A 160 0.41 7.48 8.70
N ILE A 161 1.73 7.69 8.67
CA ILE A 161 2.55 7.50 7.46
C ILE A 161 3.73 6.57 7.76
N ILE A 162 3.91 5.55 6.90
CA ILE A 162 5.18 4.82 6.79
C ILE A 162 6.01 5.44 5.67
N VAL A 163 7.28 5.73 5.95
CA VAL A 163 8.24 6.17 4.93
C VAL A 163 9.40 5.19 4.85
N GLY A 164 9.63 4.66 3.65
CA GLY A 164 10.69 3.68 3.40
C GLY A 164 11.27 3.76 1.99
N GLY A 165 12.16 2.83 1.67
CA GLY A 165 12.77 2.70 0.33
C GLY A 165 14.06 3.51 0.15
N SER A 166 14.30 4.55 0.93
CA SER A 166 15.59 5.22 1.05
C SER A 166 15.68 6.07 2.31
N LYS A 167 16.90 6.53 2.64
CA LYS A 167 17.14 7.37 3.82
C LYS A 167 16.42 8.70 3.71
N VAL A 168 15.67 9.06 4.76
CA VAL A 168 15.09 10.40 4.90
C VAL A 168 16.21 11.39 5.21
N THR A 169 16.30 12.45 4.40
CA THR A 169 17.33 13.49 4.55
C THR A 169 17.06 14.36 5.79
N LYS A 170 18.12 14.91 6.41
CA LYS A 170 17.98 15.83 7.55
C LYS A 170 17.03 17.02 7.26
N PRO A 171 17.10 17.70 6.10
CA PRO A 171 16.17 18.80 5.81
C PRO A 171 14.70 18.36 5.76
N LEU A 172 14.42 17.14 5.29
CA LEU A 172 13.06 16.61 5.29
C LEU A 172 12.58 16.28 6.70
N LEU A 173 13.45 15.72 7.56
CA LEU A 173 13.12 15.48 8.98
C LEU A 173 12.78 16.77 9.72
N GLU A 174 13.54 17.84 9.50
CA GLU A 174 13.26 19.14 10.14
C GLU A 174 11.91 19.72 9.68
N LYS A 175 11.55 19.57 8.40
CA LYS A 175 10.23 19.96 7.92
C LYS A 175 9.10 19.11 8.51
N LEU A 176 9.32 17.82 8.74
CA LEU A 176 8.28 16.96 9.33
C LEU A 176 7.94 17.34 10.77
N LYS A 177 8.87 17.96 11.51
CA LYS A 177 8.59 18.46 12.87
C LYS A 177 7.56 19.60 12.89
N THR A 178 7.34 20.28 11.77
CA THR A 178 6.36 21.36 11.66
C THR A 178 4.98 20.89 11.21
N VAL A 179 4.83 19.60 10.88
CA VAL A 179 3.56 19.00 10.44
C VAL A 179 2.94 18.25 11.60
N SER A 180 1.62 18.39 11.80
CA SER A 180 0.89 17.59 12.77
C SER A 180 0.59 16.21 12.18
N LEU A 181 1.37 15.21 12.55
CA LEU A 181 1.11 13.80 12.23
C LEU A 181 0.92 13.02 13.53
N SER A 182 -0.07 12.13 13.58
CA SER A 182 -0.28 11.29 14.77
C SER A 182 0.83 10.24 14.90
N PHE A 183 1.24 9.61 13.79
CA PHE A 183 2.34 8.65 13.77
C PHE A 183 3.15 8.69 12.47
N LEU A 184 4.48 8.68 12.61
CA LEU A 184 5.42 8.55 11.50
C LEU A 184 6.41 7.41 11.80
N LYS A 185 6.51 6.44 10.90
CA LYS A 185 7.52 5.37 10.97
C LYS A 185 8.49 5.47 9.80
N LEU A 186 9.77 5.62 10.11
CA LEU A 186 10.86 5.56 9.14
C LEU A 186 11.44 4.15 9.14
N THR A 187 11.50 3.51 7.98
CA THR A 187 12.15 2.20 7.82
C THR A 187 13.45 2.37 7.05
N GLU A 188 14.56 1.96 7.65
CA GLU A 188 15.89 1.93 7.01
C GLU A 188 16.04 0.76 6.02
#